data_AF-A0A8T0ESR6-F1
#
_entry.id   AF-A0A8T0ESR6-F1
#
_cell.length_a   1.000
_cell.length_b   1.000
_cell.length_c   1.000
_cell.angle_alpha   90.00
_cell.angle_beta   90.00
_cell.angle_gamma   90.00
#
_symmetry.space_group_name_H-M   'P 1'
#
loop_
_entity.id
_entity.type
_entity.pdbx_description
1 polymer ?
#
loop_
_entity_poly.entity_id
_entity_poly.type
_entity_poly.pdbx_seq_one_letter_code
_entity_poly.pdbx_strand_id
1 'polypeptide(L)'
;MDTTKRCLVCVVFIINCVTFALICTAMLTQEWVIVKPVRTGLNISIRNTELTDVESSRFQGVIYFGLFNGKKILNYGFGDRSFELKIVCVSKLKTCMYSSKENSTERVRDLHENFYLENGDKNITEEDSFNDSLPDFNSWIVTVSSLSLAAMFAITGGAFAIVNAIRNSAEMVFGFLGILIWNSFGSGGLV
;
A
#
# COMPACT_ATOMS: atom_id res chain seq x y z
N MET A 1 -27.07 -34.52 3.47
CA MET A 1 -26.54 -33.25 2.92
C MET A 1 -25.99 -33.55 1.54
N ASP A 2 -26.62 -32.98 0.51
CA ASP A 2 -26.29 -33.27 -0.90
C ASP A 2 -24.82 -32.91 -1.20
N THR A 3 -24.16 -33.73 -2.03
CA THR A 3 -22.76 -33.56 -2.44
C THR A 3 -22.47 -32.14 -2.96
N THR A 4 -23.43 -31.52 -3.63
CA THR A 4 -23.37 -30.15 -4.14
C THR A 4 -23.22 -29.11 -3.03
N LYS A 5 -23.93 -29.24 -1.91
CA LYS A 5 -23.87 -28.30 -0.78
C LYS A 5 -22.51 -28.36 -0.08
N ARG A 6 -21.96 -29.58 0.06
CA ARG A 6 -20.61 -29.81 0.60
C ARG A 6 -19.53 -29.20 -0.30
N CYS A 7 -19.67 -29.36 -1.62
CA CYS A 7 -18.75 -28.75 -2.57
C CYS A 7 -18.75 -27.21 -2.48
N LEU A 8 -19.93 -26.59 -2.40
CA LEU A 8 -20.06 -25.13 -2.27
C LEU A 8 -19.39 -24.59 -0.98
N VAL A 9 -19.58 -25.25 0.16
CA VAL A 9 -18.93 -24.84 1.42
C VAL A 9 -17.40 -24.94 1.33
N CYS A 10 -16.88 -26.01 0.73
CA CYS A 10 -15.44 -26.17 0.50
C CYS A 10 -14.89 -25.07 -0.43
N VAL A 11 -15.61 -24.74 -1.51
CA VAL A 11 -15.21 -23.69 -2.45
C VAL A 11 -15.17 -22.33 -1.74
N VAL A 12 -16.18 -21.99 -0.96
CA VAL A 12 -16.22 -20.73 -0.20
C VAL A 12 -15.06 -20.67 0.81
N PHE A 13 -14.76 -21.77 1.49
CA PHE A 13 -13.61 -21.82 2.41
C PHE A 13 -12.28 -21.56 1.69
N ILE A 14 -12.04 -22.23 0.55
CA ILE A 14 -10.83 -22.04 -0.24
C ILE A 14 -10.72 -20.59 -0.73
N ILE A 15 -11.81 -20.01 -1.22
CA ILE A 15 -11.84 -18.61 -1.67
C ILE A 15 -11.47 -17.67 -0.52
N ASN A 16 -12.01 -17.87 0.69
CA ASN A 16 -11.65 -17.04 1.84
C ASN A 16 -10.17 -17.16 2.22
N CYS A 17 -9.61 -18.38 2.21
CA CYS A 17 -8.19 -18.60 2.46
C CYS A 17 -7.30 -17.90 1.41
N VAL A 18 -7.65 -18.01 0.13
CA VAL A 18 -6.92 -17.35 -0.96
C VAL A 18 -7.02 -15.82 -0.82
N THR A 19 -8.21 -15.28 -0.58
CA THR A 19 -8.40 -13.83 -0.38
C THR A 19 -7.59 -13.32 0.81
N PHE A 20 -7.61 -14.02 1.95
CA PHE A 20 -6.81 -13.66 3.11
C PHE A 20 -5.31 -13.68 2.78
N ALA A 21 -4.83 -14.72 2.11
CA ALA A 21 -3.43 -14.81 1.68
C ALA A 21 -3.05 -13.65 0.75
N LEU A 22 -3.91 -13.30 -0.21
CA LEU A 22 -3.69 -12.16 -1.13
C LEU A 22 -3.67 -10.81 -0.41
N ILE A 23 -4.52 -10.60 0.60
CA ILE A 23 -4.48 -9.38 1.42
C ILE A 23 -3.15 -9.29 2.19
N CYS A 24 -2.72 -10.40 2.81
CA CYS A 24 -1.44 -10.43 3.52
C CYS A 24 -0.26 -10.17 2.59
N THR A 25 -0.24 -10.75 1.38
CA THR A 25 0.84 -10.49 0.41
C THR A 25 0.81 -9.05 -0.09
N ALA A 26 -0.37 -8.48 -0.33
CA ALA A 26 -0.51 -7.06 -0.68
C ALA A 26 0.03 -6.14 0.43
N MET A 27 -0.22 -6.44 1.71
CA MET A 27 0.33 -5.61 2.81
C MET A 27 1.85 -5.70 2.93
N LEU A 28 2.43 -6.87 2.63
CA LEU A 28 3.86 -7.13 2.79
C LEU A 28 4.69 -6.72 1.57
N THR A 29 4.08 -6.62 0.39
CA THR A 29 4.84 -6.31 -0.83
C THR A 29 5.41 -4.89 -0.80
N GLN A 30 6.66 -4.77 -1.28
CA GLN A 30 7.40 -3.51 -1.35
C GLN A 30 7.24 -2.81 -2.72
N GLU A 31 6.42 -3.39 -3.61
CA GLU A 31 6.34 -3.03 -5.02
C GLU A 31 4.94 -2.56 -5.42
N TRP A 32 4.30 -1.71 -4.61
CA TRP A 32 3.00 -1.12 -4.95
C TRP A 32 3.13 -0.13 -6.10
N VAL A 33 4.19 0.67 -6.08
CA VAL A 33 4.46 1.68 -7.09
C VAL A 33 5.95 1.66 -7.43
N ILE A 34 6.25 1.66 -8.72
CA ILE A 34 7.62 1.70 -9.24
C ILE A 34 7.82 3.04 -9.93
N VAL A 35 8.80 3.81 -9.47
CA VAL A 35 9.14 5.11 -10.03
C VAL A 35 10.56 5.07 -10.58
N LYS A 36 10.72 5.56 -11.81
CA LYS A 36 12.02 5.71 -12.47
C LYS A 36 12.36 7.20 -12.54
N PRO A 37 13.07 7.76 -11.55
CA PRO A 37 13.45 9.17 -11.58
C PRO A 37 14.37 9.44 -12.78
N VAL A 38 14.02 10.46 -13.56
CA VAL A 38 14.86 11.01 -14.62
C VAL A 38 15.54 12.26 -14.09
N ARG A 39 16.86 12.38 -14.28
CA ARG A 39 17.60 13.58 -13.89
C ARG A 39 17.33 14.70 -14.89
N THR A 40 16.55 15.69 -14.49
CA THR A 40 16.37 16.94 -15.24
C THR A 40 17.51 17.90 -14.92
N GLY A 41 18.05 18.60 -15.93
CA GLY A 41 19.06 19.66 -15.72
C GLY A 41 20.52 19.30 -16.02
N LEU A 42 20.82 18.10 -16.53
CA LEU A 42 22.12 17.88 -17.19
C LEU A 42 22.01 18.48 -18.61
N ASN A 43 22.54 19.69 -18.82
CA ASN A 43 22.70 20.26 -20.15
C ASN A 43 23.79 19.44 -20.88
N ILE A 44 23.40 18.28 -21.38
CA ILE A 44 24.28 17.40 -22.15
C ILE A 44 24.44 18.07 -23.52
N SER A 45 25.42 18.97 -23.60
CA SER A 45 26.01 19.50 -24.84
C SER A 45 26.69 18.40 -25.68
N ILE A 46 26.58 17.13 -25.29
CA ILE A 46 27.08 15.96 -26.02
C ILE A 46 25.88 15.31 -26.71
N ARG A 47 25.25 16.03 -27.64
CA ARG A 47 24.13 15.50 -28.43
C ARG A 47 24.58 14.95 -29.80
N ASN A 48 25.89 14.78 -30.01
CA ASN A 48 26.48 14.36 -31.29
C ASN A 48 27.54 13.25 -31.14
N THR A 49 27.31 12.26 -30.30
CA THR A 49 28.04 11.00 -30.42
C THR A 49 27.04 9.90 -30.18
N GLU A 50 26.91 8.98 -31.14
CA GLU A 50 26.09 7.77 -31.02
C GLU A 50 26.35 7.13 -29.66
N LEU A 51 25.40 7.32 -28.73
CA LEU A 51 25.53 6.90 -27.36
C LEU A 51 25.39 5.39 -27.36
N THR A 52 26.53 4.70 -27.41
CA THR A 52 26.61 3.26 -27.18
C THR A 52 25.78 2.92 -25.93
N ASP A 53 24.98 1.87 -26.03
CA ASP A 53 24.03 1.33 -25.04
C ASP A 53 24.59 1.23 -23.60
N VAL A 54 25.93 1.26 -23.47
CA VAL A 54 26.71 1.22 -22.22
C VAL A 54 26.62 2.50 -21.38
N GLU A 55 26.36 3.68 -21.97
CA GLU A 55 26.21 4.93 -21.21
C GLU A 55 24.78 5.15 -20.70
N SER A 56 23.79 4.48 -21.33
CA SER A 56 22.38 4.57 -20.93
C SER A 56 22.12 4.01 -19.52
N SER A 57 22.91 3.01 -19.08
CA SER A 57 22.76 2.34 -17.77
C SER A 57 23.33 3.14 -16.60
N ARG A 58 24.12 4.18 -16.86
CA ARG A 58 24.72 5.03 -15.82
C ARG A 58 23.77 6.16 -15.46
N PHE A 59 23.75 6.58 -14.20
CA PHE A 59 22.87 7.65 -13.71
C PHE A 59 21.37 7.35 -13.77
N GLN A 60 21.00 6.06 -13.78
CA GLN A 60 19.62 5.62 -13.62
C GLN A 60 19.27 5.33 -12.17
N GLY A 61 17.99 5.51 -11.84
CA GLY A 61 17.44 5.15 -10.54
C GLY A 61 16.11 4.42 -10.69
N VAL A 62 15.84 3.52 -9.75
CA VAL A 62 14.53 2.88 -9.59
C VAL A 62 14.16 2.94 -8.13
N ILE A 63 12.94 3.39 -7.84
CA ILE A 63 12.38 3.45 -6.49
C ILE A 63 11.13 2.60 -6.46
N TYR A 64 11.12 1.65 -5.52
CA TYR A 64 9.99 0.78 -5.20
C TYR A 64 9.35 1.31 -3.93
N PHE A 65 8.08 1.66 -4.01
CA PHE A 65 7.28 2.06 -2.86
C PHE A 65 6.32 0.93 -2.51
N GLY A 66 6.34 0.49 -1.25
CA GLY A 66 5.32 -0.37 -0.66
C GLY A 66 4.63 0.32 0.50
N LEU A 67 3.58 -0.31 1.04
CA LEU A 67 2.70 0.32 2.04
C LEU A 67 3.44 0.77 3.32
N PHE A 68 4.45 0.03 3.74
CA PHE A 68 5.25 0.33 4.95
C PHE A 68 6.74 0.47 4.68
N ASN A 69 7.26 -0.36 3.78
CA ASN A 69 8.67 -0.39 3.40
C ASN A 69 8.78 -0.26 1.88
N GLY A 70 9.89 0.28 1.43
CA GLY A 70 10.25 0.39 0.03
C GLY A 70 11.75 0.22 -0.15
N LYS A 71 12.20 0.33 -1.39
CA LYS A 71 13.62 0.22 -1.75
C LYS A 71 13.95 1.24 -2.81
N LYS A 72 15.03 1.99 -2.63
CA LYS A 72 15.61 2.80 -3.71
C LYS A 72 16.90 2.16 -4.20
N ILE A 73 17.06 2.10 -5.51
CA ILE A 73 18.28 1.65 -6.18
C ILE A 73 18.73 2.80 -7.06
N LEU A 74 19.95 3.30 -6.82
CA LEU A 74 20.51 4.44 -7.53
C LEU A 74 21.88 4.05 -8.09
N ASN A 75 22.07 4.27 -9.37
CA ASN A 75 23.36 4.09 -10.03
C ASN A 75 23.99 5.46 -10.27
N TYR A 76 25.08 5.77 -9.57
CA TYR A 76 25.80 7.05 -9.75
C TYR A 76 26.95 6.95 -10.75
N GLY A 77 26.92 5.98 -11.67
CA GLY A 77 27.99 5.70 -12.63
C GLY A 77 29.06 4.73 -12.15
N PHE A 78 28.98 4.29 -10.88
CA PHE A 78 29.89 3.30 -10.26
C PHE A 78 29.17 2.02 -9.83
N GLY A 79 28.04 1.71 -10.47
CA GLY A 79 27.19 0.58 -10.15
C GLY A 79 26.05 0.92 -9.18
N ASP A 80 25.21 -0.08 -8.93
CA ASP A 80 23.95 0.10 -8.23
C ASP A 80 24.14 0.13 -6.70
N ARG A 81 23.55 1.13 -6.07
CA ARG A 81 23.49 1.27 -4.61
C ARG A 81 22.04 1.17 -4.16
N SER A 82 21.73 0.15 -3.38
CA SER A 82 20.40 -0.04 -2.80
C SER A 82 20.32 0.51 -1.39
N PHE A 83 19.23 1.21 -1.08
CA PHE A 83 18.90 1.66 0.26
C PHE A 83 17.46 1.28 0.60
N GLU A 84 17.24 0.90 1.85
CA GLU A 84 15.90 0.62 2.37
C GLU A 84 15.18 1.94 2.66
N LEU A 85 13.92 2.01 2.27
CA LEU A 85 13.02 3.13 2.56
C LEU A 85 11.98 2.67 3.57
N LYS A 86 11.71 3.48 4.60
CA LYS A 86 10.58 3.25 5.52
C LYS A 86 9.69 4.46 5.55
N ILE A 87 8.37 4.23 5.53
CA ILE A 87 7.41 5.31 5.67
C ILE A 87 7.39 5.81 7.12
N VAL A 88 7.39 7.12 7.28
CA VAL A 88 7.23 7.78 8.58
C VAL A 88 6.10 8.78 8.44
N CYS A 89 5.11 8.61 9.30
CA CYS A 89 3.91 9.44 9.33
C CYS A 89 3.81 10.12 10.69
N VAL A 90 3.53 11.42 10.69
CA VAL A 90 3.35 12.20 11.92
C VAL A 90 1.96 12.80 11.93
N SER A 91 1.09 12.30 12.81
CA SER A 91 -0.33 12.70 12.87
C SER A 91 -0.52 14.20 13.11
N LYS A 92 0.41 14.85 13.84
CA LYS A 92 0.36 16.31 14.09
C LYS A 92 0.52 17.13 12.81
N LEU A 93 1.30 16.62 11.85
CA LEU A 93 1.59 17.28 10.58
C LEU A 93 0.70 16.80 9.43
N LYS A 94 -0.11 15.75 9.66
CA LYS A 94 -0.97 15.10 8.64
C LYS A 94 -0.22 14.72 7.35
N THR A 95 1.07 14.46 7.44
CA THR A 95 1.91 14.09 6.30
C THR A 95 2.67 12.79 6.58
N CYS A 96 2.95 12.07 5.50
CA CYS A 96 3.82 10.90 5.48
C CYS A 96 4.96 11.13 4.49
N MET A 97 6.14 10.60 4.81
CA MET A 97 7.29 10.63 3.92
C MET A 97 8.07 9.32 4.02
N TYR A 98 8.66 8.89 2.90
CA TYR A 98 9.66 7.82 2.92
C TYR A 98 11.02 8.38 3.28
N SER A 99 11.65 7.82 4.32
CA SER A 99 13.02 8.17 4.70
C SER A 99 13.93 6.94 4.64
N SER A 100 15.17 7.19 4.23
CA SER A 100 16.23 6.18 4.06
C SER A 100 17.16 6.10 5.28
N LYS A 101 16.96 6.93 6.31
CA LYS A 101 17.79 6.92 7.51
C LYS A 101 17.65 5.60 8.26
N GLU A 102 18.68 5.19 8.99
CA GLU A 102 18.67 3.92 9.71
C GLU A 102 17.88 4.02 11.03
N ASN A 103 18.09 5.11 11.77
CA ASN A 103 17.48 5.36 13.07
C ASN A 103 16.08 5.99 12.97
N SER A 104 15.13 5.53 13.78
CA SER A 104 13.73 5.99 13.77
C SER A 104 13.57 7.46 14.17
N THR A 105 14.34 7.91 15.16
CA THR A 105 14.30 9.31 15.63
C THR A 105 14.82 10.27 14.57
N GLU A 106 15.86 9.87 13.83
CA GLU A 106 16.40 10.65 12.73
C GLU A 106 15.40 10.76 11.58
N ARG A 107 14.63 9.72 11.29
CA ARG A 107 13.59 9.80 10.24
C ARG A 107 12.49 10.80 10.61
N VAL A 108 12.08 10.84 11.87
CA VAL A 108 11.08 11.82 12.34
C VAL A 108 11.66 13.24 12.29
N ARG A 109 12.94 13.41 12.64
CA ARG A 109 13.64 14.69 12.54
C ARG A 109 13.74 15.17 11.09
N ASP A 110 14.10 14.27 10.18
CA ASP A 110 14.18 14.51 8.72
C ASP A 110 12.82 14.97 8.17
N LEU A 111 11.72 14.31 8.58
CA LEU A 111 10.37 14.75 8.21
C LEU A 111 10.05 16.17 8.71
N HIS A 112 10.34 16.47 9.98
CA HIS A 112 10.10 17.80 10.54
C HIS A 112 10.91 18.87 9.81
N GLU A 113 12.19 18.60 9.53
CA GLU A 113 13.09 19.53 8.85
C GLU A 113 12.59 19.86 7.43
N ASN A 114 12.25 18.83 6.64
CA ASN A 114 11.73 19.04 5.28
C ASN A 114 10.37 19.76 5.29
N PHE A 115 9.48 19.44 6.23
CA PHE A 115 8.17 20.10 6.34
C PHE A 115 8.30 21.59 6.68
N TYR A 116 9.20 21.96 7.60
CA TYR A 116 9.40 23.37 7.96
C TYR A 116 10.09 24.17 6.85
N LEU A 117 11.05 23.57 6.14
CA LEU A 117 11.67 24.21 4.97
C LEU A 117 10.63 24.49 3.88
N GLU A 118 9.75 23.53 3.60
CA GLU A 118 8.71 23.67 2.58
C GLU A 118 7.66 24.74 2.93
N ASN A 119 7.30 24.88 4.22
CA ASN A 119 6.33 25.91 4.65
C ASN A 119 6.97 27.29 4.89
N GLY A 120 8.29 27.37 5.12
CA GLY A 120 9.01 28.62 5.36
C GLY A 120 9.23 29.47 4.10
N ASP A 121 9.24 28.85 2.92
CA ASP A 121 9.45 29.51 1.62
C ASP A 121 8.14 29.96 0.92
N LYS A 122 6.98 29.79 1.56
CA LYS A 122 5.68 30.23 1.01
C LYS A 122 5.45 31.73 1.19
N ASN A 123 6.26 32.53 0.50
CA ASN A 123 5.82 33.79 -0.08
C ASN A 123 5.79 33.56 -1.60
N ILE A 124 4.62 33.72 -2.23
CA ILE A 124 4.30 33.66 -3.66
C ILE A 124 3.33 32.51 -3.99
N THR A 125 2.14 32.95 -4.41
CA THR A 125 1.07 32.26 -5.12
C THR A 125 1.56 31.20 -6.11
N GLU A 126 1.59 29.94 -5.68
CA GLU A 126 1.53 28.71 -6.49
C GLU A 126 1.30 27.55 -5.49
N GLU A 127 0.20 27.65 -4.75
CA GLU A 127 -0.08 26.78 -3.59
C GLU A 127 -0.73 25.43 -3.97
N ASP A 128 -0.94 25.17 -5.26
CA ASP A 128 -1.73 24.02 -5.73
C ASP A 128 -0.92 22.92 -6.44
N SER A 129 0.36 23.12 -6.82
CA SER A 129 1.06 22.16 -7.70
C SER A 129 2.03 21.19 -7.01
N PHE A 130 2.40 21.40 -5.74
CA PHE A 130 3.36 20.53 -5.03
C PHE A 130 2.79 19.81 -3.81
N ASN A 131 1.67 20.29 -3.25
CA ASN A 131 0.87 19.53 -2.27
C ASN A 131 0.40 18.18 -2.83
N ASP A 132 0.43 17.99 -4.15
CA ASP A 132 0.14 16.74 -4.86
C ASP A 132 1.25 15.67 -4.80
N SER A 133 2.46 16.00 -4.31
CA SER A 133 3.63 15.11 -4.41
C SER A 133 3.96 14.30 -3.15
N LEU A 134 3.42 14.69 -1.99
CA LEU A 134 3.60 13.95 -0.73
C LEU A 134 2.38 13.07 -0.46
N PRO A 135 2.56 11.80 -0.05
CA PRO A 135 1.42 10.95 0.26
C PRO A 135 0.68 11.49 1.49
N ASP A 136 -0.58 11.88 1.28
CA ASP A 136 -1.48 12.32 2.35
C ASP A 136 -1.62 11.25 3.44
N PHE A 137 -1.42 11.67 4.70
CA PHE A 137 -1.54 10.77 5.86
C PHE A 137 -2.92 10.11 5.94
N ASN A 138 -3.97 10.87 5.60
CA ASN A 138 -5.34 10.36 5.62
C ASN A 138 -5.53 9.23 4.61
N SER A 139 -5.01 9.37 3.39
CA SER A 139 -5.10 8.37 2.32
C SER A 139 -4.37 7.07 2.71
N TRP A 140 -3.20 7.20 3.35
CA TRP A 140 -2.48 6.05 3.88
C TRP A 140 -3.27 5.34 5.00
N ILE A 141 -3.81 6.07 5.97
CA ILE A 141 -4.64 5.47 7.04
C ILE A 141 -5.87 4.76 6.48
N VAL A 142 -6.57 5.37 5.51
CA VAL A 142 -7.76 4.77 4.89
C VAL A 142 -7.39 3.45 4.20
N THR A 143 -6.24 3.42 3.52
CA THR A 143 -5.75 2.19 2.87
C THR A 143 -5.42 1.10 3.90
N VAL A 144 -4.69 1.44 4.97
CA VAL A 144 -4.34 0.46 6.02
C VAL A 144 -5.58 -0.05 6.75
N SER A 145 -6.51 0.84 7.07
CA SER A 145 -7.74 0.49 7.79
C SER A 145 -8.69 -0.36 6.93
N SER A 146 -8.85 -0.04 5.64
CA SER A 146 -9.65 -0.84 4.71
C SER A 146 -9.08 -2.24 4.49
N LEU A 147 -7.75 -2.39 4.32
CA LEU A 147 -7.13 -3.71 4.22
C LEU A 147 -7.28 -4.54 5.50
N SER A 148 -7.15 -3.89 6.66
CA SER A 148 -7.35 -4.55 7.96
C SER A 148 -8.79 -5.04 8.13
N LEU A 149 -9.76 -4.22 7.74
CA LEU A 149 -11.18 -4.58 7.78
C LEU A 149 -11.50 -5.71 6.79
N ALA A 150 -10.92 -5.69 5.58
CA ALA A 150 -11.06 -6.76 4.61
C ALA A 150 -10.50 -8.09 5.14
N ALA A 151 -9.34 -8.05 5.80
CA ALA A 151 -8.75 -9.23 6.45
C ALA A 151 -9.66 -9.80 7.55
N MET A 152 -10.27 -8.94 8.38
CA MET A 152 -11.23 -9.35 9.40
C MET A 152 -12.42 -10.08 8.79
N PHE A 153 -13.02 -9.53 7.74
CA PHE A 153 -14.14 -10.19 7.05
C PHE A 153 -13.76 -11.53 6.41
N ALA A 154 -12.56 -11.65 5.84
CA ALA A 154 -12.06 -12.90 5.29
C ALA A 154 -11.91 -13.99 6.38
N ILE A 155 -11.39 -13.63 7.56
CA ILE A 155 -11.27 -14.54 8.71
C ILE A 155 -12.66 -14.97 9.19
N THR A 156 -13.58 -14.01 9.40
CA THR A 156 -14.94 -14.31 9.84
C THR A 156 -15.70 -15.19 8.84
N GLY A 157 -15.55 -14.93 7.54
CA GLY A 157 -16.12 -15.76 6.47
C GLY A 157 -15.56 -17.19 6.48
N GLY A 158 -14.25 -17.34 6.66
CA GLY A 158 -13.60 -18.64 6.83
C GLY A 158 -14.11 -19.41 8.06
N ALA A 159 -14.25 -18.75 9.20
CA ALA A 159 -14.77 -19.36 10.42
C ALA A 159 -16.20 -19.86 10.25
N PHE A 160 -17.09 -19.07 9.63
CA PHE A 160 -18.45 -19.51 9.35
C PHE A 160 -18.50 -20.67 8.34
N ALA A 161 -17.61 -20.69 7.33
CA ALA A 161 -17.50 -21.81 6.40
C ALA A 161 -17.11 -23.11 7.13
N ILE A 162 -16.17 -23.06 8.08
CA ILE A 162 -15.78 -24.21 8.91
C ILE A 162 -16.96 -24.69 9.77
N VAL A 163 -17.64 -23.76 10.48
CA VAL A 163 -18.79 -24.12 11.32
C VAL A 163 -19.89 -24.79 10.49
N ASN A 164 -20.16 -24.27 9.29
CA ASN A 164 -21.14 -24.84 8.36
C ASN A 164 -20.71 -26.21 7.81
N ALA A 165 -19.40 -26.47 7.70
CA ALA A 165 -18.88 -27.77 7.28
C ALA A 165 -19.01 -28.83 8.38
N ILE A 166 -18.80 -28.46 9.66
CA ILE A 166 -18.80 -29.38 10.81
C ILE A 166 -20.22 -29.63 11.31
N ARG A 167 -21.03 -28.58 11.48
CA ARG A 167 -22.43 -28.75 11.85
C ARG A 167 -23.20 -29.11 10.59
N ASN A 168 -23.52 -30.39 10.43
CA ASN A 168 -24.30 -30.98 9.34
C ASN A 168 -25.61 -30.17 9.12
N SER A 169 -25.55 -29.14 8.28
CA SER A 169 -26.55 -28.06 8.25
C SER A 169 -27.61 -28.38 7.20
N ALA A 170 -28.73 -28.92 7.66
CA ALA A 170 -29.97 -28.96 6.86
C ALA A 170 -30.56 -27.55 6.65
N GLU A 171 -30.16 -26.58 7.47
CA GLU A 171 -30.49 -25.17 7.29
C GLU A 171 -29.22 -24.40 6.99
N MET A 172 -29.12 -23.87 5.77
CA MET A 172 -28.09 -22.92 5.41
C MET A 172 -28.14 -21.79 6.44
N VAL A 173 -27.03 -21.50 7.12
CA VAL A 173 -26.89 -20.30 7.97
C VAL A 173 -27.09 -19.00 7.14
N PHE A 174 -27.14 -19.12 5.81
CA PHE A 174 -27.63 -18.13 4.85
C PHE A 174 -29.13 -18.28 4.47
N GLY A 175 -29.97 -18.81 5.36
CA GLY A 175 -31.41 -18.57 5.33
C GLY A 175 -31.72 -17.13 5.72
N PHE A 176 -32.99 -16.83 5.98
CA PHE A 176 -33.52 -15.51 6.40
C PHE A 176 -32.60 -14.68 7.32
N LEU A 177 -31.88 -15.33 8.24
CA LEU A 177 -30.92 -14.72 9.17
C LEU A 177 -29.73 -14.03 8.48
N GLY A 178 -29.20 -14.59 7.39
CA GLY A 178 -28.12 -13.98 6.61
C GLY A 178 -28.56 -12.73 5.85
N ILE A 179 -29.81 -12.71 5.36
CA ILE A 179 -30.43 -11.53 4.73
C ILE A 179 -30.66 -10.43 5.78
N LEU A 180 -31.13 -10.80 6.97
CA LEU A 180 -31.29 -9.84 8.07
C LEU A 180 -29.96 -9.24 8.52
N ILE A 181 -28.91 -10.05 8.68
CA ILE A 181 -27.59 -9.54 9.10
C ILE A 181 -27.02 -8.60 8.03
N TRP A 182 -27.07 -8.98 6.74
CA TRP A 182 -26.54 -8.12 5.68
C TRP A 182 -27.35 -6.84 5.49
N ASN A 183 -28.68 -6.90 5.63
CA ASN A 183 -29.52 -5.72 5.57
C ASN A 183 -29.34 -4.81 6.80
N SER A 184 -29.06 -5.36 7.99
CA SER A 184 -28.75 -4.56 9.19
C SER A 184 -27.42 -3.80 9.07
N PHE A 185 -26.41 -4.41 8.44
CA PHE A 185 -25.14 -3.70 8.17
C PHE A 185 -25.26 -2.71 7.01
N GLY A 186 -26.06 -3.02 5.98
CA GLY A 186 -26.29 -2.14 4.83
C GLY A 186 -27.21 -0.95 5.12
N SER A 187 -28.13 -1.07 6.08
CA SER A 187 -29.08 0.01 6.40
C SER A 187 -28.58 1.03 7.42
N GLY A 188 -27.37 0.85 7.99
CA GLY A 188 -26.81 1.79 8.96
C GLY A 188 -27.76 2.02 10.14
N GLY A 189 -28.03 0.96 10.92
CA GLY A 189 -28.60 1.05 12.27
C GLY A 189 -29.82 1.97 12.42
N LEU A 190 -31.00 1.51 12.00
CA LEU A 190 -32.28 2.01 12.49
C LEU A 190 -33.31 0.87 12.51
N VAL A 191 -33.36 0.18 13.65
CA VAL A 191 -34.62 -0.24 14.29
C VAL A 191 -34.54 0.24 15.72
#